data_AF-A0A1W9SRF8-F1
#
_entry.id   AF-A0A1W9SRF8-F1
#
_cell.length_a   1.000
_cell.length_b   1.000
_cell.length_c   1.000
_cell.angle_alpha   90.00
_cell.angle_beta   90.00
_cell.angle_gamma   90.00
#
_symmetry.space_group_name_H-M   'P 1'
#
loop_
_entity.id
_entity.type
_entity.pdbx_description
1 polymer ?
#
loop_
_entity_poly.entity_id
_entity_poly.type
_entity_poly.pdbx_seq_one_letter_code
_entity_poly.pdbx_strand_id
1 'polypeptide(L)'
;MKKLVQIILHKFYNADNQIDSALNANYVVSLVNYSKENKNLDILKQFEYPQRFGFPVIVILDADGRRLHTQNSVHLEQGRGYSKKKFLEFLNNWSPKALNPENYKK
;
A
#
# COMPACT_ATOMS: atom_id res chain seq x y z
N MET A 1 -8.87 -6.09 -10.45
CA MET A 1 -8.93 -5.78 -9.01
C MET A 1 -7.49 -5.71 -8.49
N LYS A 2 -7.06 -4.64 -7.79
CA LYS A 2 -5.69 -4.52 -7.29
C LYS A 2 -5.60 -4.93 -5.82
N LYS A 3 -4.46 -5.47 -5.41
CA LYS A 3 -4.21 -5.83 -4.00
C LYS A 3 -3.18 -4.87 -3.39
N LEU A 4 -3.53 -4.32 -2.24
CA LEU A 4 -2.66 -3.53 -1.38
C LEU A 4 -2.19 -4.43 -0.24
N VAL A 5 -0.91 -4.80 -0.22
CA VAL A 5 -0.32 -5.55 0.88
C VAL A 5 0.49 -4.59 1.72
N GLN A 6 0.24 -4.54 3.03
CA GLN A 6 1.02 -3.67 3.91
C GLN A 6 1.36 -4.37 5.21
N ILE A 7 2.51 -4.00 5.77
CA ILE A 7 2.96 -4.49 7.06
C ILE A 7 2.76 -3.37 8.07
N ILE A 8 1.67 -3.49 8.85
CA ILE A 8 1.23 -2.66 9.99
C ILE A 8 0.95 -1.17 9.68
N LEU A 9 -0.29 -0.87 9.29
CA LEU A 9 -0.82 0.51 9.20
C LEU A 9 -2.32 0.61 9.59
N HIS A 10 -2.88 -0.46 10.16
CA HIS A 10 -4.32 -0.70 10.27
C HIS A 10 -5.14 0.39 10.96
N LYS A 11 -4.60 1.00 12.03
CA LYS A 11 -5.35 1.96 12.84
C LYS A 11 -5.56 3.31 12.14
N PHE A 12 -4.66 3.73 11.26
CA PHE A 12 -4.71 5.07 10.67
C PHE A 12 -5.80 5.20 9.61
N TYR A 13 -5.86 4.27 8.65
CA TYR A 13 -6.79 4.42 7.51
C TYR A 13 -8.23 4.05 7.86
N ASN A 14 -8.47 3.18 8.85
CA ASN A 14 -9.84 2.85 9.29
C ASN A 14 -10.51 3.97 10.09
N ALA A 15 -9.75 4.97 10.54
CA ALA A 15 -10.28 6.11 11.30
C ALA A 15 -10.76 7.26 10.41
N ASP A 16 -10.51 7.20 9.09
CA ASP A 16 -10.87 8.26 8.15
C ASP A 16 -11.74 7.72 7.00
N ASN A 17 -12.99 8.15 6.96
CA ASN A 17 -13.98 7.70 5.97
C ASN A 17 -13.55 7.92 4.51
N GLN A 18 -12.74 8.95 4.22
CA GLN A 18 -12.29 9.19 2.85
C GLN A 18 -11.20 8.19 2.43
N ILE A 19 -10.28 7.85 3.35
CA ILE A 19 -9.25 6.85 3.08
C ILE A 19 -9.91 5.47 2.96
N ASP A 20 -10.82 5.14 3.87
CA ASP A 20 -11.60 3.88 3.81
C ASP A 20 -12.37 3.75 2.49
N SER A 21 -13.11 4.79 2.08
CA SER A 21 -13.83 4.79 0.80
C SER A 21 -12.88 4.60 -0.39
N ALA A 22 -11.73 5.27 -0.39
CA ALA A 22 -10.74 5.16 -1.46
C ALA A 22 -10.13 3.75 -1.54
N LEU A 23 -9.88 3.13 -0.39
CA LEU A 23 -9.42 1.75 -0.29
C LEU A 23 -10.48 0.78 -0.82
N ASN A 24 -11.70 0.83 -0.28
CA ASN A 24 -12.79 -0.07 -0.66
C ASN A 24 -13.16 0.03 -2.14
N ALA A 25 -13.07 1.21 -2.74
CA ALA A 25 -13.36 1.40 -4.16
C ALA A 25 -12.30 0.81 -5.09
N ASN A 26 -11.02 0.73 -4.67
CA ASN A 26 -9.90 0.53 -5.60
C ASN A 26 -8.97 -0.63 -5.24
N TYR A 27 -9.01 -1.12 -4.00
CA TYR A 27 -8.03 -2.03 -3.44
C TYR A 27 -8.67 -3.15 -2.63
N VAL A 28 -8.03 -4.32 -2.66
CA VAL A 28 -8.18 -5.36 -1.63
C VAL A 28 -6.98 -5.25 -0.69
N VAL A 29 -7.24 -4.95 0.59
CA VAL A 29 -6.17 -4.72 1.56
C VAL A 29 -5.84 -6.01 2.31
N SER A 30 -4.55 -6.35 2.40
CA SER A 30 -4.04 -7.46 3.19
C SER A 30 -2.96 -6.98 4.15
N LEU A 31 -3.07 -7.38 5.41
CA LEU A 31 -2.08 -7.11 6.44
C LEU A 31 -1.14 -8.31 6.58
N VAL A 32 0.15 -8.05 6.40
CA VAL A 32 1.19 -9.04 6.68
C VAL A 32 1.88 -8.63 7.97
N ASN A 33 1.99 -9.53 8.95
CA ASN A 33 2.69 -9.22 10.19
C ASN A 33 4.20 -9.43 10.03
N TYR A 34 5.01 -8.72 10.79
CA TYR A 34 6.43 -9.05 10.97
C TYR A 34 6.75 -9.03 12.46
N SER A 35 7.05 -10.19 13.02
CA SER A 35 7.46 -10.35 14.42
C SER A 35 8.73 -11.20 14.53
N LYS A 36 9.27 -11.32 15.75
CA LYS A 36 10.45 -12.18 15.98
C LYS A 36 10.13 -13.65 15.68
N GLU A 37 8.91 -14.06 15.99
CA GLU A 37 8.38 -15.42 15.87
C GLU A 37 7.87 -15.72 14.46
N ASN A 38 7.29 -14.72 13.78
CA ASN A 38 6.83 -14.86 12.40
C ASN A 38 7.32 -13.69 11.53
N LYS A 39 8.40 -13.96 10.79
CA LYS A 39 9.05 -12.98 9.92
C LYS A 39 8.46 -12.94 8.50
N ASN A 40 7.59 -13.89 8.13
CA ASN A 40 7.02 -14.02 6.78
C ASN A 40 8.08 -13.88 5.65
N LEU A 41 9.23 -14.55 5.79
CA LEU A 41 10.38 -14.38 4.89
C LEU A 41 10.06 -14.71 3.42
N ASP A 42 9.23 -15.72 3.17
CA ASP A 42 8.81 -16.09 1.82
C ASP A 42 7.99 -14.98 1.15
N ILE A 43 7.10 -14.32 1.91
CA ILE A 43 6.34 -13.16 1.43
C ILE A 43 7.27 -11.98 1.15
N LEU A 44 8.23 -11.72 2.04
CA LEU A 44 9.22 -10.67 1.82
C LEU A 44 10.05 -10.93 0.56
N LYS A 45 10.45 -12.18 0.33
CA LYS A 45 11.16 -12.60 -0.89
C LYS A 45 10.27 -12.46 -2.14
N GLN A 46 9.03 -12.94 -2.07
CA GLN A 46 8.05 -12.88 -3.15
C GLN A 46 7.82 -11.43 -3.63
N PHE A 47 7.84 -10.47 -2.71
CA PHE A 47 7.66 -9.06 -3.01
C PHE A 47 8.98 -8.26 -3.08
N GLU A 48 10.07 -8.95 -3.40
CA GLU A 48 11.36 -8.34 -3.74
C GLU A 48 11.93 -7.48 -2.60
N TYR A 49 11.91 -8.04 -1.39
CA TYR A 49 12.55 -7.53 -0.18
C TYR A 49 12.13 -6.11 0.21
N PRO A 50 10.82 -5.86 0.43
CA PRO A 50 10.32 -4.51 0.74
C PRO A 50 10.82 -3.99 2.10
N GLN A 51 11.18 -4.88 3.03
CA GLN A 51 11.71 -4.54 4.35
C GLN A 51 13.03 -3.75 4.33
N ARG A 52 13.70 -3.65 3.18
CA ARG A 52 14.91 -2.81 3.02
C ARG A 52 14.66 -1.34 3.38
N PHE A 53 13.40 -0.89 3.36
CA PHE A 53 12.99 0.46 3.74
C PHE A 53 12.66 0.61 5.23
N GLY A 54 12.73 -0.47 6.01
CA GLY A 54 12.16 -0.53 7.35
C GLY A 54 10.66 -0.77 7.33
N PHE A 55 10.07 -0.86 8.52
CA PHE A 55 8.62 -1.01 8.71
C PHE A 55 8.03 0.24 9.36
N PRO A 56 6.79 0.63 9.01
CA PRO A 56 5.92 -0.07 8.07
C PRO A 56 6.30 0.13 6.59
N VAL A 57 5.94 -0.83 5.74
CA VAL A 57 6.15 -0.73 4.29
C VAL A 57 4.88 -1.20 3.57
N ILE A 58 4.56 -0.51 2.47
CA ILE A 58 3.39 -0.78 1.67
C ILE A 58 3.84 -1.32 0.31
N VAL A 59 3.14 -2.34 -0.18
CA VAL A 59 3.39 -2.98 -1.47
C VAL A 59 2.10 -2.97 -2.29
N ILE A 60 2.18 -2.45 -3.52
CA ILE A 60 1.07 -2.47 -4.49
C ILE A 60 1.29 -3.64 -5.43
N LEU A 61 0.25 -4.45 -5.61
CA LEU A 61 0.22 -5.56 -6.56
C LEU A 61 -0.77 -5.29 -7.70
N ASP A 62 -0.48 -5.88 -8.86
CA ASP A 62 -1.43 -6.00 -9.96
C ASP A 62 -2.51 -7.07 -9.66
N ALA A 63 -3.38 -7.33 -10.63
CA ALA A 63 -4.45 -8.32 -10.49
C ALA A 63 -3.94 -9.77 -10.43
N ASP A 64 -2.75 -10.03 -10.98
CA ASP A 64 -2.11 -11.34 -11.02
C ASP A 64 -1.21 -11.57 -9.78
N GLY A 65 -1.12 -10.59 -8.89
CA GLY A 65 -0.31 -10.65 -7.68
C GLY A 65 1.17 -10.29 -7.89
N ARG A 66 1.53 -9.73 -9.05
CA ARG A 66 2.89 -9.23 -9.30
C ARG A 66 3.07 -7.86 -8.65
N ARG A 67 4.26 -7.62 -8.12
CA ARG A 67 4.60 -6.34 -7.48
C ARG A 67 4.69 -5.23 -8.53
N LEU A 68 3.90 -4.19 -8.33
CA LEU A 68 3.96 -2.94 -9.10
C LEU A 68 4.82 -1.89 -8.42
N HIS A 69 4.70 -1.78 -7.09
CA HIS A 69 5.37 -0.72 -6.33
C HIS A 69 5.68 -1.12 -4.90
N THR A 70 6.75 -0.56 -4.36
CA THR A 70 7.06 -0.60 -2.93
C THR A 70 7.15 0.83 -2.43
N GLN A 71 6.27 1.19 -1.51
CA GLN A 71 6.19 2.50 -0.92
C GLN A 71 6.79 2.48 0.49
N ASN A 72 7.88 3.23 0.65
CA ASN A 72 8.41 3.57 1.97
C ASN A 72 7.40 4.47 2.70
N SER A 73 6.96 4.07 3.89
CA SER A 73 5.93 4.77 4.66
C SER A 73 6.36 6.15 5.12
N VAL A 74 7.67 6.38 5.29
CA VAL A 74 8.24 7.67 5.74
C VAL A 74 7.78 8.83 4.85
N HIS A 75 7.59 8.57 3.55
CA HIS A 75 7.10 9.61 2.63
C HIS A 75 5.65 10.04 2.91
N LEU A 76 4.86 9.19 3.55
CA LEU A 76 3.45 9.43 3.88
C LEU A 76 3.28 10.03 5.28
N GLU A 77 4.32 10.05 6.10
CA GLU A 77 4.28 10.53 7.48
C GLU A 77 4.13 12.07 7.56
N GLN A 78 3.51 12.50 8.67
CA GLN A 78 3.41 13.90 9.09
C GLN A 78 3.21 13.95 10.62
N GLY A 79 4.16 14.59 11.32
CA GLY A 79 4.14 14.68 12.78
C GLY A 79 4.22 13.30 13.43
N ARG A 80 3.26 12.98 14.32
CA ARG A 80 3.20 11.69 15.03
C ARG A 80 2.36 10.62 14.32
N GLY A 81 2.03 10.84 13.05
CA GLY A 81 1.19 9.93 12.27
C GLY A 81 1.38 10.12 10.77
N TYR A 82 0.31 9.95 10.02
CA TYR A 82 0.33 10.04 8.56
C TYR A 82 -0.45 11.25 8.06
N SER A 83 0.03 11.82 6.96
CA SER A 83 -0.69 12.86 6.25
C SER A 83 -1.83 12.24 5.45
N LYS A 84 -3.08 12.55 5.81
CA LYS A 84 -4.26 12.16 5.04
C LYS A 84 -4.12 12.52 3.55
N LYS A 85 -3.66 13.74 3.26
CA LYS A 85 -3.47 14.23 1.90
C LYS A 85 -2.48 13.35 1.13
N LYS A 86 -1.28 13.14 1.66
CA LYS A 86 -0.26 12.31 1.01
C LYS A 86 -0.73 10.87 0.82
N PHE A 87 -1.47 10.34 1.79
CA PHE A 87 -2.00 8.98 1.71
C PHE A 87 -3.07 8.85 0.62
N LEU A 88 -4.01 9.80 0.52
CA LEU A 88 -5.01 9.83 -0.56
C LEU A 88 -4.35 10.02 -1.93
N GLU A 89 -3.36 10.90 -2.05
CA GLU A 89 -2.58 11.08 -3.28
C GLU A 89 -1.88 9.78 -3.70
N PHE A 90 -1.25 9.10 -2.74
CA PHE A 90 -0.65 7.79 -2.97
C PHE A 90 -1.68 6.77 -3.49
N LEU A 91 -2.85 6.64 -2.84
CA LEU A 91 -3.90 5.73 -3.27
C LEU A 91 -4.48 6.11 -4.64
N ASN A 92 -4.60 7.39 -4.96
CA ASN A 92 -5.09 7.83 -6.26
C ASN A 92 -4.10 7.50 -7.38
N ASN A 93 -2.80 7.78 -7.17
CA ASN A 93 -1.75 7.55 -8.15
C ASN A 93 -1.54 6.07 -8.50
N TRP A 94 -1.86 5.17 -7.58
CA TRP A 94 -1.77 3.73 -7.79
C TRP A 94 -3.12 3.04 -8.03
N SER A 95 -4.21 3.81 -8.20
CA SER A 95 -5.56 3.28 -8.44
C SER A 95 -5.68 2.58 -9.81
N PRO A 96 -6.67 1.69 -10.01
CA PRO A 96 -6.95 1.11 -11.33
C PRO A 96 -7.14 2.16 -12.42
N LYS A 97 -7.82 3.27 -12.10
CA LYS A 97 -8.00 4.39 -13.03
C LYS A 97 -6.66 5.02 -13.43
N ALA A 98 -5.78 5.30 -12.47
CA ALA A 98 -4.50 5.93 -12.75
C ALA A 98 -3.56 5.04 -13.58
N LEU A 99 -3.67 3.71 -13.47
CA LEU A 99 -2.84 2.79 -14.28
C LEU A 99 -3.51 2.36 -15.59
N ASN A 100 -4.69 2.88 -15.95
CA ASN A 100 -5.34 2.53 -17.21
C ASN A 100 -4.70 3.32 -18.36
N PRO A 101 -4.02 2.67 -19.33
CA PRO A 101 -3.35 3.36 -20.44
C PRO A 101 -4.30 4.16 -21.34
N GLU A 102 -5.58 3.78 -21.42
CA GLU A 102 -6.60 4.48 -22.21
C GLU A 102 -6.77 5.95 -21.79
N ASN A 103 -6.50 6.26 -20.52
CA ASN A 103 -6.58 7.63 -20.01
C ASN A 103 -5.45 8.55 -20.50
N TYR A 104 -4.46 8.00 -21.22
CA TYR A 104 -3.25 8.73 -21.65
C TYR A 104 -3.06 8.74 -23.18
N LYS A 105 -4.01 8.17 -23.93
CA LYS A 105 -4.02 8.30 -25.39
C LYS A 105 -4.30 9.76 -25.76
N LYS A 106 -3.52 10.29 -26.71
CA LYS A 106 -3.68 11.65 -27.25
C LYS A 106 -4.61 11.63 -28.46
#